data_AF-A0A223S3L0-F1
#
_entry.id   AF-A0A223S3L0-F1
#
_cell.length_a   1.000
_cell.length_b   1.000
_cell.length_c   1.000
_cell.angle_alpha   90.00
_cell.angle_beta   90.00
_cell.angle_gamma   90.00
#
_symmetry.space_group_name_H-M   'P 1'
#
loop_
_entity.id
_entity.type
_entity.pdbx_description
1 polymer ?
#
loop_
_entity_poly.entity_id
_entity_poly.type
_entity_poly.pdbx_seq_one_letter_code
_entity_poly.pdbx_strand_id
1 'polypeptide(L)'
;MYVKPHSTVQSGESAALIQRTPTGWRVHDGEELPDLLNAMVLADLLVAEAGGAVSAGTAPPRAVENGSEVERLRLTVAQLQHALHTRVVVEQAIGVLSERHQVAPRQAFERLRSAARSRGRKVADLAREVVQSSTNPLIPLPAELAAKGAADSESA
;
A
#
# COMPACT_ATOMS: atom_id res chain seq x y z
N MET A 1 -37.52 -32.37 10.55
CA MET A 1 -36.57 -33.26 9.84
C MET A 1 -35.45 -32.37 9.32
N TYR A 2 -34.28 -32.47 9.94
CA TYR A 2 -33.11 -31.61 9.67
C TYR A 2 -32.37 -32.15 8.45
N VAL A 3 -32.09 -31.33 7.43
CA VAL A 3 -31.22 -31.70 6.30
C VAL A 3 -30.08 -30.67 6.26
N LYS A 4 -28.85 -31.17 6.42
CA LYS A 4 -27.63 -30.38 6.48
C LYS A 4 -27.37 -29.67 5.15
N PRO A 5 -26.93 -28.40 5.14
CA PRO A 5 -26.31 -27.82 3.96
C PRO A 5 -24.88 -28.35 3.84
N HIS A 6 -24.61 -29.09 2.78
CA HIS A 6 -23.26 -29.34 2.29
C HIS A 6 -23.03 -28.45 1.07
N SER A 7 -22.75 -27.18 1.31
CA SER A 7 -22.01 -26.37 0.34
C SER A 7 -20.58 -26.32 0.86
N THR A 8 -19.79 -27.29 0.44
CA THR A 8 -18.33 -27.22 0.54
C THR A 8 -17.89 -26.05 -0.32
N VAL A 9 -17.80 -24.86 0.28
CA VAL A 9 -17.16 -23.72 -0.37
C VAL A 9 -15.70 -24.10 -0.51
N GLN A 10 -15.27 -24.19 -1.76
CA GLN A 10 -13.89 -24.40 -2.19
C GLN A 10 -12.95 -23.60 -1.29
N SER A 11 -12.10 -24.31 -0.55
CA SER A 11 -10.96 -23.77 0.17
C SER A 11 -9.95 -23.26 -0.87
N GLY A 12 -10.15 -22.00 -1.29
CA GLY A 12 -9.27 -21.25 -2.16
C GLY A 12 -9.20 -19.81 -1.66
N GLU A 13 -8.07 -19.47 -1.05
CA GLU A 13 -7.54 -18.10 -0.89
C GLU A 13 -8.38 -17.08 -0.07
N SER A 14 -8.60 -17.36 1.22
CA SER A 14 -9.12 -16.37 2.21
C SER A 14 -8.08 -15.35 2.71
N ALA A 15 -6.97 -15.12 1.99
CA ALA A 15 -5.76 -14.52 2.56
C ALA A 15 -5.84 -13.03 2.95
N ALA A 16 -6.92 -12.31 2.66
CA ALA A 16 -6.98 -10.86 2.90
C ALA A 16 -8.39 -10.27 3.10
N LEU A 17 -9.36 -11.04 3.60
CA LEU A 17 -10.69 -10.50 3.86
C LEU A 17 -10.69 -9.62 5.12
N ILE A 18 -10.96 -8.33 4.93
CA ILE A 18 -11.17 -7.38 6.03
C ILE A 18 -12.65 -7.37 6.40
N GLN A 19 -12.97 -7.72 7.65
CA GLN A 19 -14.33 -7.75 8.19
C GLN A 19 -14.50 -6.75 9.34
N ARG A 20 -15.62 -6.04 9.34
CA ARG A 20 -16.02 -5.17 10.47
C ARG A 20 -16.59 -6.01 11.62
N THR A 21 -16.11 -5.76 12.83
CA THR A 21 -16.62 -6.36 14.08
C THR A 21 -17.43 -5.32 14.89
N PRO A 22 -18.07 -5.70 16.01
CA PRO A 22 -18.74 -4.74 16.88
C PRO A 22 -17.80 -3.68 17.47
N THR A 23 -16.52 -4.02 17.67
CA THR A 23 -15.54 -3.20 18.40
C THR A 23 -14.32 -2.77 17.57
N GLY A 24 -14.25 -3.15 16.29
CA GLY A 24 -13.09 -2.86 15.44
C GLY A 24 -13.15 -3.55 14.08
N TRP A 25 -12.00 -4.06 13.66
CA TRP A 25 -11.81 -4.69 12.35
C TRP A 25 -10.98 -5.95 12.49
N ARG A 26 -11.20 -6.94 11.62
CA ARG A 26 -10.45 -8.19 11.60
C ARG A 26 -9.97 -8.48 10.19
N VAL A 27 -8.77 -9.02 10.06
CA VAL A 27 -8.22 -9.52 8.78
C VAL A 27 -8.17 -11.04 8.88
N HIS A 28 -8.83 -11.74 7.96
CA HIS A 28 -8.96 -13.20 8.01
C HIS A 28 -9.56 -13.66 9.37
N ASP A 29 -9.16 -14.83 9.86
CA ASP A 29 -9.46 -15.34 11.21
C ASP A 29 -8.48 -14.80 12.29
N GLY A 30 -7.82 -13.67 12.02
CA GLY A 30 -6.82 -13.07 12.91
C GLY A 30 -7.37 -12.28 14.10
N GLU A 31 -6.48 -11.62 14.84
CA GLU A 31 -6.85 -10.76 15.98
C GLU A 31 -7.66 -9.54 15.55
N GLU A 32 -8.44 -9.01 16.51
CA GLU A 32 -9.22 -7.81 16.32
C GLU A 32 -8.35 -6.55 16.47
N LEU A 33 -8.37 -5.72 15.43
CA LEU A 33 -7.62 -4.50 15.30
C LEU A 33 -8.51 -3.28 15.62
N PRO A 34 -7.94 -2.25 16.26
CA PRO A 34 -8.70 -1.12 16.78
C PRO A 34 -9.27 -0.21 15.69
N ASP A 35 -8.64 -0.16 14.50
CA ASP A 35 -9.09 0.67 13.39
C ASP A 35 -8.85 0.01 12.03
N LEU A 36 -9.51 0.59 11.02
CA LEU A 36 -9.45 0.12 9.64
C LEU A 36 -8.05 0.26 9.03
N LEU A 37 -7.29 1.28 9.43
CA LEU A 37 -5.95 1.53 8.88
C LEU A 37 -5.01 0.38 9.27
N ASN A 38 -5.03 -0.03 10.53
CA ASN A 38 -4.27 -1.18 11.02
C ASN A 38 -4.71 -2.48 10.32
N ALA A 39 -6.01 -2.66 10.10
CA ALA A 39 -6.52 -3.80 9.35
C ALA A 39 -6.07 -3.80 7.88
N MET A 40 -6.04 -2.65 7.22
CA MET A 40 -5.52 -2.53 5.85
C MET A 40 -4.03 -2.84 5.79
N VAL A 41 -3.23 -2.32 6.73
CA VAL A 41 -1.78 -2.59 6.79
C VAL A 41 -1.51 -4.08 7.03
N LEU A 42 -2.21 -4.72 7.97
CA LEU A 42 -2.06 -6.16 8.21
C LEU A 42 -2.46 -6.98 6.98
N ALA A 43 -3.53 -6.59 6.29
CA ALA A 43 -3.93 -7.25 5.04
C ALA A 43 -2.85 -7.13 3.95
N ASP A 44 -2.27 -5.94 3.76
CA ASP A 44 -1.17 -5.75 2.79
C ASP A 44 0.05 -6.62 3.14
N LEU A 45 0.40 -6.72 4.42
CA LEU A 45 1.51 -7.57 4.88
C LEU A 45 1.26 -9.06 4.62
N LEU A 46 0.04 -9.54 4.91
CA LEU A 46 -0.35 -10.93 4.67
C LEU A 46 -0.39 -11.27 3.17
N VAL A 47 -0.84 -10.34 2.32
CA VAL A 47 -0.84 -10.51 0.86
C VAL A 47 0.58 -10.54 0.31
N ALA A 48 1.47 -9.69 0.82
CA ALA A 48 2.88 -9.70 0.44
C ALA A 48 3.60 -11.00 0.83
N GLU A 49 3.30 -11.55 2.01
CA GLU A 49 3.83 -12.83 2.48
C GLU A 49 3.33 -14.02 1.64
N ALA A 50 2.06 -13.98 1.22
CA ALA A 50 1.47 -15.00 0.34
C ALA A 50 2.01 -14.99 -1.10
N GLY A 51 2.96 -14.09 -1.44
CA GLY A 51 3.51 -13.96 -2.79
C GLY A 51 2.55 -13.33 -3.80
N GLY A 52 1.45 -12.73 -3.33
CA GLY A 52 0.48 -12.04 -4.17
C GLY A 52 1.06 -10.71 -4.67
N ALA A 53 1.36 -10.63 -5.97
CA ALA A 53 1.63 -9.35 -6.60
C ALA A 53 0.36 -8.50 -6.58
N VAL A 54 0.26 -7.55 -5.64
CA VAL A 54 -0.81 -6.55 -5.63
C VAL A 54 -0.72 -5.76 -6.94
N SER A 55 -1.54 -6.16 -7.92
CA SER A 55 -1.79 -5.33 -9.08
C SER A 55 -2.42 -4.05 -8.55
N ALA A 56 -1.61 -2.98 -8.49
CA ALA A 56 -2.07 -1.68 -8.07
C ALA A 56 -3.33 -1.35 -8.85
N GLY A 57 -4.47 -1.41 -8.15
CA GLY A 57 -5.77 -1.22 -8.75
C GLY A 57 -5.77 0.08 -9.53
N THR A 58 -6.33 0.03 -10.74
CA THR A 58 -6.61 1.20 -11.56
C THR A 58 -7.18 2.30 -10.68
N ALA A 59 -6.56 3.48 -10.71
CA ALA A 59 -7.02 4.62 -9.92
C ALA A 59 -8.52 4.81 -10.16
N PRO A 60 -9.35 4.91 -9.10
CA PRO A 60 -10.78 5.01 -9.24
C PRO A 60 -11.15 6.21 -10.13
N PRO A 61 -12.19 6.09 -10.97
CA PRO A 61 -12.59 7.14 -11.89
C PRO A 61 -12.95 8.42 -11.13
N ARG A 62 -12.82 9.57 -11.79
CA ARG A 62 -13.28 10.85 -11.22
C ARG A 62 -14.81 10.82 -11.08
N ALA A 63 -15.32 11.52 -10.06
CA ALA A 63 -16.76 11.59 -9.81
C ALA A 63 -17.51 12.18 -11.00
N VAL A 64 -18.46 11.41 -11.53
CA VAL A 64 -19.44 11.86 -12.51
C VAL A 64 -20.58 12.58 -11.78
N GLU A 65 -20.83 13.83 -12.17
CA GLU A 65 -21.74 14.76 -11.47
C GLU A 65 -23.23 14.38 -11.52
N ASN A 66 -23.61 13.29 -12.19
CA ASN A 66 -25.00 12.86 -12.41
C ASN A 66 -25.39 11.53 -11.72
N GLY A 67 -24.52 10.96 -10.88
CA GLY A 67 -24.83 9.73 -10.14
C GLY A 67 -25.78 9.95 -8.96
N SER A 68 -26.52 8.90 -8.60
CA SER A 68 -27.28 8.86 -7.34
C SER A 68 -26.36 9.10 -6.14
N GLU A 69 -26.89 9.59 -5.03
CA GLU A 69 -26.11 9.86 -3.82
C GLU A 69 -25.34 8.61 -3.35
N VAL A 70 -25.97 7.43 -3.41
CA VAL A 70 -25.34 6.15 -3.09
C VAL A 70 -24.14 5.86 -4.00
N GLU A 71 -24.24 6.15 -5.30
CA GLU A 71 -23.14 5.93 -6.25
C GLU A 71 -21.96 6.89 -6.00
N ARG A 72 -22.25 8.15 -5.69
CA ARG A 72 -21.21 9.12 -5.31
C ARG A 72 -20.49 8.71 -4.04
N LEU A 73 -21.23 8.23 -3.03
CA LEU A 73 -20.65 7.75 -1.78
C LEU A 73 -19.77 6.53 -2.02
N ARG A 74 -20.22 5.54 -2.80
CA ARG A 74 -19.42 4.37 -3.17
C ARG A 74 -18.13 4.77 -3.88
N LEU A 75 -18.21 5.70 -4.83
CA LEU A 75 -17.03 6.18 -5.53
C LEU A 75 -16.06 6.92 -4.61
N THR A 76 -16.59 7.75 -3.70
CA THR A 76 -15.78 8.47 -2.70
C THR A 76 -15.05 7.48 -1.80
N VAL A 77 -15.75 6.44 -1.33
CA VAL A 77 -15.14 5.38 -0.53
C VAL A 77 -14.01 4.69 -1.31
N ALA A 78 -14.23 4.34 -2.58
CA ALA A 78 -13.18 3.74 -3.41
C ALA A 78 -11.97 4.66 -3.61
N GLN A 79 -12.20 5.96 -3.83
CA GLN A 79 -11.13 6.97 -3.94
C GLN A 79 -10.34 7.11 -2.65
N LEU A 80 -11.02 7.15 -1.50
CA LEU A 80 -10.37 7.21 -0.19
C LEU A 80 -9.57 5.95 0.11
N GLN A 81 -10.13 4.77 -0.16
CA GLN A 81 -9.42 3.49 -0.01
C GLN A 81 -8.15 3.46 -0.87
N HIS A 82 -8.24 3.88 -2.13
CA HIS A 82 -7.08 3.98 -3.02
C HIS A 82 -6.03 4.97 -2.50
N ALA A 83 -6.47 6.13 -2.03
CA ALA A 83 -5.58 7.14 -1.46
C ALA A 83 -4.87 6.63 -0.20
N LEU A 84 -5.56 5.88 0.66
CA LEU A 84 -4.99 5.29 1.88
C LEU A 84 -3.94 4.23 1.55
N HIS A 85 -4.22 3.27 0.66
CA HIS A 85 -3.21 2.29 0.23
C HIS A 85 -1.98 2.97 -0.39
N THR A 86 -2.21 3.95 -1.25
CA THR A 86 -1.11 4.70 -1.87
C THR A 86 -0.25 5.39 -0.82
N ARG A 87 -0.86 5.96 0.22
CA ARG A 87 -0.15 6.63 1.30
C ARG A 87 0.74 5.67 2.07
N VAL A 88 0.24 4.49 2.45
CA VAL A 88 1.03 3.50 3.22
C VAL A 88 2.35 3.19 2.52
N VAL A 89 2.29 2.85 1.23
CA VAL A 89 3.49 2.50 0.46
C VAL A 89 4.47 3.68 0.32
N VAL A 90 3.95 4.90 0.17
CA VAL A 90 4.79 6.10 0.10
C VAL A 90 5.49 6.37 1.44
N GLU A 91 4.79 6.25 2.57
CA GLU A 91 5.38 6.44 3.90
C GLU A 91 6.43 5.36 4.21
N GLN A 92 6.19 4.10 3.82
CA GLN A 92 7.19 3.03 3.94
C GLN A 92 8.45 3.35 3.13
N ALA A 93 8.31 3.79 1.88
CA ALA A 93 9.43 4.19 1.05
C ALA A 93 10.20 5.39 1.65
N ILE A 94 9.51 6.36 2.24
CA ILE A 94 10.13 7.47 2.98
C ILE A 94 10.93 6.92 4.16
N GLY A 95 10.39 5.99 4.94
CA GLY A 95 11.09 5.33 6.04
C GLY A 95 12.37 4.63 5.60
N VAL A 96 12.29 3.81 4.54
CA VAL A 96 13.45 3.12 3.95
C VAL A 96 14.53 4.10 3.51
N LEU A 97 14.16 5.18 2.79
CA LEU A 97 15.13 6.18 2.32
C LEU A 97 15.73 6.99 3.46
N SER A 98 14.93 7.30 4.49
CA SER A 98 15.40 8.05 5.66
C SER A 98 16.44 7.26 6.44
N GLU A 99 16.20 5.96 6.64
CA GLU A 99 17.13 5.05 7.31
C GLU A 99 18.40 4.86 6.46
N ARG A 100 18.25 4.46 5.18
CA ARG A 100 19.39 4.15 4.31
C ARG A 100 20.31 5.34 4.07
N HIS A 101 19.76 6.55 4.02
CA HIS A 101 20.52 7.76 3.72
C HIS A 101 20.73 8.67 4.93
N GLN A 102 20.27 8.26 6.13
CA GLN A 102 20.36 9.06 7.36
C GLN A 102 19.85 10.50 7.18
N VAL A 103 18.69 10.63 6.52
CA VAL A 103 18.07 11.93 6.23
C VAL A 103 16.72 12.08 6.91
N ALA A 104 16.30 13.33 7.11
CA ALA A 104 14.97 13.62 7.62
C ALA A 104 13.88 13.13 6.64
N PRO A 105 12.72 12.64 7.14
CA PRO A 105 11.61 12.14 6.30
C PRO A 105 11.16 13.11 5.21
N ARG A 106 11.14 14.42 5.52
CA ARG A 106 10.81 15.47 4.55
C ARG A 106 11.78 15.49 3.36
N GLN A 107 13.07 15.33 3.62
CA GLN A 107 14.10 15.31 2.58
C GLN A 107 14.02 14.03 1.75
N ALA A 108 13.78 12.88 2.40
CA ALA A 108 13.52 11.61 1.72
C ALA A 108 12.31 11.71 0.76
N PHE A 109 11.21 12.33 1.19
CA PHE A 109 10.04 12.54 0.34
C PHE A 109 10.34 13.44 -0.87
N GLU A 110 11.07 14.54 -0.68
CA GLU A 110 11.46 15.41 -1.81
C GLU A 110 12.37 14.70 -2.81
N ARG A 111 13.28 13.84 -2.34
CA ARG A 111 14.10 12.99 -3.23
C ARG A 111 13.24 12.02 -4.02
N LEU A 112 12.33 11.32 -3.35
CA LEU A 112 11.38 10.40 -4.00
C LEU A 112 10.54 11.11 -5.07
N ARG A 113 10.01 12.29 -4.74
CA ARG A 113 9.23 13.13 -5.68
C ARG A 113 10.07 13.61 -6.86
N SER A 114 11.31 14.05 -6.61
CA SER A 114 12.23 14.49 -7.66
C SER A 114 12.56 13.36 -8.64
N ALA A 115 12.85 12.16 -8.14
CA ALA A 115 13.13 10.99 -8.97
C ALA A 115 11.89 10.50 -9.74
N ALA A 116 10.70 10.54 -9.13
CA ALA A 116 9.46 10.21 -9.83
C ALA A 116 9.20 11.20 -10.98
N ARG A 117 9.42 12.50 -10.73
CA ARG A 117 9.25 13.56 -11.72
C ARG A 117 10.24 13.44 -12.89
N SER A 118 11.52 13.19 -12.62
CA SER A 118 12.53 13.05 -13.69
C SER A 118 12.23 11.86 -14.61
N ARG A 119 11.58 10.82 -14.07
CA ARG A 119 11.16 9.63 -14.84
C ARG A 119 9.77 9.76 -15.47
N GLY A 120 9.03 10.83 -15.21
CA GLY A 120 7.63 10.96 -15.66
C GLY A 120 6.70 9.90 -15.06
N ARG A 121 7.00 9.38 -13.86
CA ARG A 121 6.25 8.29 -13.21
C ARG A 121 5.49 8.78 -11.98
N LYS A 122 4.49 8.01 -11.55
CA LYS A 122 3.79 8.31 -10.30
C LYS A 122 4.71 8.01 -9.11
N VAL A 123 4.65 8.85 -8.08
CA VAL A 123 5.40 8.68 -6.83
C VAL A 123 5.12 7.31 -6.19
N ALA A 124 3.86 6.87 -6.22
CA ALA A 124 3.44 5.56 -5.71
C ALA A 124 4.14 4.38 -6.40
N ASP A 125 4.40 4.49 -7.70
CA ASP A 125 5.06 3.42 -8.46
C ASP A 125 6.54 3.33 -8.08
N LEU A 126 7.20 4.48 -7.94
CA LEU A 126 8.59 4.52 -7.51
C LEU A 126 8.73 4.10 -6.04
N ALA A 127 7.78 4.46 -5.18
CA ALA A 127 7.74 4.03 -3.78
C ALA A 127 7.71 2.51 -3.65
N ARG A 128 6.92 1.81 -4.49
CA ARG A 128 6.90 0.34 -4.51
C ARG A 128 8.28 -0.26 -4.82
N GLU A 129 9.00 0.30 -5.79
CA GLU A 129 10.36 -0.17 -6.12
C GLU A 129 11.34 0.03 -4.96
N VAL A 130 11.23 1.16 -4.24
CA VAL A 130 12.04 1.41 -3.05
C VAL A 130 11.77 0.36 -1.98
N VAL A 131 10.50 0.11 -1.65
CA VAL A 131 10.13 -0.89 -0.63
C VAL A 131 10.61 -2.28 -1.04
N GLN A 132 10.42 -2.67 -2.30
CA GLN A 132 10.92 -3.95 -2.82
C GLN A 132 12.44 -4.08 -2.71
N SER A 133 13.20 -2.99 -2.94
CA SER A 133 14.66 -2.99 -2.80
C SER A 133 15.14 -3.16 -1.35
N SER A 134 14.27 -2.92 -0.37
CA SER A 134 14.59 -3.11 1.06
C SER A 134 14.35 -4.55 1.54
N THR A 135 13.41 -5.26 0.91
CA THR A 135 13.05 -6.63 1.28
C THR A 135 13.71 -7.68 0.39
N ASN A 136 14.24 -7.28 -0.77
CA ASN A 136 14.95 -8.16 -1.70
C ASN A 136 16.30 -7.55 -2.13
N PRO A 137 17.44 -8.14 -1.72
CA PRO A 137 18.77 -7.62 -2.02
C PRO A 137 19.14 -7.69 -3.52
N LEU A 138 18.40 -8.45 -4.33
CA LEU A 138 18.62 -8.54 -5.78
C LEU A 138 17.94 -7.40 -6.55
N ILE A 139 17.04 -6.64 -5.91
CA ILE A 139 16.36 -5.50 -6.52
C ILE A 139 17.12 -4.23 -6.13
N PRO A 140 17.85 -3.58 -7.04
CA PRO A 140 18.59 -2.37 -6.71
C PRO A 140 17.63 -1.20 -6.50
N LEU A 141 18.01 -0.29 -5.60
CA LEU A 141 17.33 0.99 -5.45
C LEU A 141 17.44 1.79 -6.77
N PRO A 142 16.39 2.52 -7.18
CA PRO A 142 16.45 3.42 -8.33
C PRO A 142 17.70 4.32 -8.29
N ALA A 143 18.44 4.38 -9.41
CA ALA A 143 19.76 4.98 -9.48
C ALA A 143 19.83 6.44 -8.97
N GLU A 144 18.82 7.26 -9.21
CA GLU A 144 18.76 8.65 -8.75
C GLU A 144 18.60 8.75 -7.22
N LEU A 145 17.92 7.79 -6.62
CA LEU A 145 17.75 7.71 -5.17
C LEU A 145 19.03 7.14 -4.52
N ALA A 146 19.69 6.19 -5.18
CA ALA A 146 20.99 5.67 -4.73
C ALA A 146 22.11 6.73 -4.81
N ALA A 147 22.26 7.40 -5.96
CA ALA A 147 23.30 8.39 -6.20
C ALA A 147 23.18 9.63 -5.29
N LYS A 148 21.94 10.06 -5.01
CA LYS A 148 21.68 11.22 -4.15
C LYS A 148 21.89 10.94 -2.65
N GLY A 149 22.00 9.66 -2.27
CA GLY A 149 22.52 9.27 -0.96
C GLY A 149 24.03 9.44 -0.85
N ALA A 150 24.78 9.06 -1.89
CA ALA A 150 26.24 9.09 -1.90
C ALA A 150 26.81 10.51 -1.96
N ALA A 151 26.20 11.41 -2.75
CA ALA A 151 26.68 12.79 -2.90
C ALA A 151 26.63 13.60 -1.59
N ASP A 152 25.69 13.29 -0.69
CA ASP A 152 25.51 14.01 0.56
C ASP A 152 26.38 13.44 1.70
N SER A 153 26.79 12.16 1.63
CA SER A 153 27.74 11.56 2.58
C SER A 153 29.19 12.01 2.38
N GLU A 154 29.53 12.58 1.23
CA GLU A 154 30.89 13.01 0.87
C GLU A 154 31.16 14.49 1.23
N SER A 155 30.13 15.23 1.67
CA SER A 155 30.21 16.65 2.07
C SER A 155 30.15 16.89 3.59
N ALA A 156 30.22 15.85 4.42
CA ALA A 156 30.18 15.91 5.88
C ALA A 156 31.52 15.48 6.49
#